data_AF-A0A7N0T0Q2-F1
#
_entry.id   AF-A0A7N0T0Q2-F1
#
_cell.length_a   1.000
_cell.length_b   1.000
_cell.length_c   1.000
_cell.angle_alpha   90.00
_cell.angle_beta   90.00
_cell.angle_gamma   90.00
#
_symmetry.space_group_name_H-M   'P 1'
#
loop_
_entity.id
_entity.type
_entity.pdbx_description
1 polymer ?
#
loop_
_entity_poly.entity_id
_entity_poly.type
_entity_poly.pdbx_seq_one_letter_code
_entity_poly.pdbx_strand_id
1 'polypeptide(L)'
;MGSRSKPGKLSVYMYIPNIIGYIRVLMNVLAFAICFSNKKLFSALYFISFVCDGIDGWCARKFNQVSTFGAVLDMITDRISTACLLVILSQVYRPGFIFLLLLALDIASHWLQMYSTFLLGKNSHKDVKDSTSWLFRLYYGNRMFMAYCCVACEVLYITLFLLAEKQPESITNVVVTSVKQASVISVLVAVSLFGWGTKQAVNVIQMKTAADICVLHDINRKQKE
;
A
#
# COMPACT_ATOMS: atom_id res chain seq x y z
N MET A 1 8.80 37.70 -18.08
CA MET A 1 8.39 36.45 -17.38
C MET A 1 8.11 36.80 -15.92
N GLY A 2 6.84 36.81 -15.52
CA GLY A 2 6.46 37.16 -14.14
C GLY A 2 7.02 36.15 -13.16
N SER A 3 7.75 36.65 -12.15
CA SER A 3 8.16 35.91 -10.96
C SER A 3 6.94 35.23 -10.33
N ARG A 4 6.81 33.90 -10.49
CA ARG A 4 5.82 33.15 -9.70
C ARG A 4 6.25 33.24 -8.24
N SER A 5 5.52 34.02 -7.45
CA SER A 5 5.71 34.10 -6.01
C SER A 5 5.73 32.69 -5.41
N LYS A 6 6.67 32.43 -4.49
CA LYS A 6 6.72 31.15 -3.77
C LYS A 6 5.34 30.88 -3.14
N PRO A 7 4.74 29.70 -3.33
CA PRO A 7 3.44 29.38 -2.74
C PRO A 7 3.55 29.48 -1.21
N GLY A 8 2.56 30.12 -0.57
CA GLY A 8 2.50 30.19 0.89
C GLY A 8 2.28 28.81 1.50
N LYS A 9 2.77 28.57 2.73
CA LYS A 9 2.64 27.26 3.41
C LYS A 9 1.20 26.73 3.41
N LEU A 10 0.23 27.60 3.70
CA LEU A 10 -1.21 27.25 3.72
C LEU A 10 -1.72 26.80 2.34
N SER A 11 -1.21 27.38 1.25
CA SER A 11 -1.61 26.97 -0.10
C SER A 11 -1.21 25.54 -0.41
N VAL A 12 -0.05 25.08 0.06
CA VAL A 12 0.42 23.71 -0.12
C VAL A 12 -0.46 22.74 0.68
N TYR A 13 -0.80 23.05 1.94
CA TYR A 13 -1.73 22.22 2.72
C TYR A 13 -3.10 22.10 2.06
N MET A 14 -3.57 23.16 1.40
CA MET A 14 -4.88 23.23 0.76
C MET A 14 -4.85 22.82 -0.73
N TYR A 15 -3.77 22.19 -1.21
CA TYR A 15 -3.77 21.59 -2.54
C TYR A 15 -4.88 20.55 -2.66
N ILE A 16 -5.52 20.51 -3.83
CA ILE A 16 -6.61 19.58 -4.15
C ILE A 16 -6.25 18.12 -3.79
N PRO A 17 -5.06 17.58 -4.17
CA PRO A 17 -4.65 16.23 -3.73
C PRO A 17 -4.60 16.05 -2.21
N ASN A 18 -4.18 17.07 -1.45
CA ASN A 18 -4.07 16.98 0.01
C ASN A 18 -5.45 17.00 0.68
N ILE A 19 -6.38 17.78 0.13
CA ILE A 19 -7.79 17.77 0.57
C ILE A 19 -8.41 16.38 0.34
N ILE A 20 -8.15 15.76 -0.81
CA ILE A 20 -8.58 14.37 -1.07
C ILE A 20 -7.96 13.44 -0.04
N GLY A 21 -6.66 13.59 0.26
CA GLY A 21 -5.98 12.83 1.32
C GLY A 21 -6.65 12.97 2.69
N TYR A 22 -7.03 14.19 3.11
CA TYR A 22 -7.75 14.39 4.38
C TYR A 22 -9.13 13.73 4.40
N ILE A 23 -9.85 13.80 3.27
CA ILE A 23 -11.15 13.11 3.12
C ILE A 23 -10.95 11.60 3.24
N ARG A 24 -9.90 11.02 2.63
CA ARG A 24 -9.57 9.59 2.74
C ARG A 24 -9.31 9.17 4.18
N VAL A 25 -8.57 9.98 4.95
CA VAL A 25 -8.34 9.74 6.38
C VAL A 25 -9.67 9.69 7.13
N LEU A 26 -10.55 10.68 6.95
CA LEU A 26 -11.86 10.70 7.61
C LEU A 26 -12.74 9.51 7.20
N MET A 27 -12.77 9.19 5.90
CA MET A 27 -13.51 8.03 5.38
C MET A 27 -13.01 6.72 6.00
N ASN A 28 -11.69 6.53 6.11
CA ASN A 28 -11.12 5.35 6.75
C ASN A 28 -11.49 5.28 8.24
N VAL A 29 -11.43 6.40 8.97
CA VAL A 29 -11.86 6.44 10.38
C VAL A 29 -13.32 6.02 10.52
N LEU A 30 -14.21 6.57 9.69
CA LEU A 30 -15.63 6.20 9.69
C LEU A 30 -15.85 4.73 9.29
N ALA A 31 -15.14 4.24 8.28
CA ALA A 31 -15.21 2.85 7.86
C ALA A 31 -14.83 1.92 9.02
N PHE A 32 -13.66 2.13 9.64
CA PHE A 32 -13.20 1.28 10.74
C PHE A 32 -14.11 1.35 11.97
N ALA A 33 -14.75 2.49 12.24
CA ALA A 33 -15.72 2.62 13.33
C ALA A 33 -16.96 1.70 13.15
N ILE A 34 -17.38 1.44 11.92
CA ILE A 34 -18.55 0.60 11.60
C ILE A 34 -18.17 -0.83 11.18
N CYS A 35 -16.89 -1.20 11.22
CA CYS A 35 -16.33 -2.44 10.69
C CYS A 35 -17.09 -3.70 11.14
N PHE A 36 -17.36 -3.82 12.45
CA PHE A 36 -18.05 -4.98 13.01
C PHE A 36 -19.58 -4.90 12.94
N SER A 37 -20.14 -3.70 12.73
CA SER A 37 -21.59 -3.48 12.66
C SER A 37 -22.15 -3.78 11.27
N ASN A 38 -21.46 -3.35 10.21
CA ASN A 38 -21.91 -3.55 8.83
C ASN A 38 -20.71 -3.79 7.90
N LYS A 39 -20.38 -5.07 7.67
CA LYS A 39 -19.26 -5.47 6.82
C LYS A 39 -19.34 -4.92 5.40
N LYS A 40 -20.55 -4.89 4.81
CA LYS A 40 -20.76 -4.42 3.43
C LYS A 40 -20.49 -2.92 3.31
N LEU A 41 -21.00 -2.13 4.26
CA LEU A 41 -20.79 -0.69 4.27
C LEU A 41 -19.32 -0.34 4.55
N PHE A 42 -18.67 -1.06 5.47
CA PHE A 42 -17.22 -0.95 5.70
C PHE A 42 -16.44 -1.19 4.40
N SER A 43 -16.67 -2.33 3.74
CA SER A 43 -15.96 -2.70 2.51
C SER A 43 -16.19 -1.68 1.39
N ALA A 44 -17.39 -1.12 1.27
CA ALA A 44 -17.69 -0.08 0.30
C ALA A 44 -16.93 1.22 0.59
N LEU A 45 -16.98 1.73 1.83
CA LEU A 45 -16.28 2.96 2.22
C LEU A 45 -14.76 2.82 2.09
N TYR A 46 -14.21 1.69 2.56
CA TYR A 46 -12.79 1.38 2.45
C TYR A 46 -12.35 1.30 0.99
N PHE A 47 -13.12 0.61 0.14
CA PHE A 47 -12.81 0.51 -1.28
C PHE A 47 -12.87 1.87 -2.00
N ILE A 48 -13.85 2.71 -1.69
CA ILE A 48 -13.93 4.07 -2.27
C ILE A 48 -12.72 4.89 -1.82
N SER A 49 -12.34 4.83 -0.53
CA SER A 49 -11.15 5.50 0.00
C SER A 49 -9.86 5.06 -0.71
N PHE A 50 -9.74 3.76 -1.01
CA PHE A 50 -8.64 3.20 -1.80
C PHE A 50 -8.66 3.68 -3.26
N VAL A 51 -9.83 3.81 -3.90
CA VAL A 51 -9.91 4.38 -5.26
C VAL A 51 -9.51 5.86 -5.27
N CYS A 52 -9.86 6.61 -4.23
CA CYS A 52 -9.47 8.02 -4.09
C CYS A 52 -7.95 8.24 -4.05
N ASP A 53 -7.16 7.23 -3.65
CA ASP A 53 -5.69 7.21 -3.74
C ASP A 53 -5.18 7.50 -5.15
N GLY A 54 -5.68 6.74 -6.13
CA GLY A 54 -5.30 6.95 -7.52
C GLY A 54 -5.69 8.33 -8.04
N ILE A 55 -6.81 8.86 -7.54
CA ILE A 55 -7.37 10.15 -7.93
C ILE A 55 -6.54 11.31 -7.38
N ASP A 56 -6.10 11.27 -6.12
CA ASP A 56 -5.27 12.33 -5.57
C ASP A 56 -3.94 12.46 -6.33
N GLY A 57 -3.29 11.35 -6.66
CA GLY A 57 -2.05 11.36 -7.43
C GLY A 57 -2.26 11.87 -8.86
N TRP A 58 -3.40 11.54 -9.47
CA TRP A 58 -3.78 12.07 -10.78
C TRP A 58 -4.02 13.59 -10.73
N CYS A 59 -4.77 14.07 -9.74
CA CYS A 59 -5.00 15.50 -9.49
C CYS A 59 -3.69 16.24 -9.25
N ALA A 60 -2.77 15.68 -8.45
CA ALA A 60 -1.47 16.28 -8.18
C ALA A 60 -0.67 16.52 -9.47
N ARG A 61 -0.66 15.55 -10.39
CA ARG A 61 0.03 15.68 -11.70
C ARG A 61 -0.71 16.63 -12.65
N LYS A 62 -2.03 16.53 -12.73
CA LYS A 62 -2.86 17.34 -13.63
C LYS A 62 -2.84 18.83 -13.28
N PHE A 63 -2.89 19.16 -11.98
CA PHE A 63 -2.88 20.54 -11.49
C PHE A 63 -1.48 21.07 -11.17
N ASN A 64 -0.42 20.28 -11.43
CA ASN A 64 0.96 20.62 -11.08
C ASN A 64 1.12 21.00 -9.59
N GLN A 65 0.41 20.26 -8.72
CA GLN A 65 0.35 20.42 -7.26
C GLN A 65 1.08 19.28 -6.53
N VAL A 66 2.12 18.72 -7.15
CA VAL A 66 2.95 17.68 -6.53
C VAL A 66 3.73 18.30 -5.36
N SER A 67 3.63 17.69 -4.18
CA SER A 67 4.33 18.15 -2.98
C SER A 67 4.85 16.97 -2.16
N THR A 68 5.97 17.17 -1.46
CA THR A 68 6.55 16.16 -0.56
C THR A 68 5.58 15.83 0.58
N PHE A 69 4.89 16.85 1.11
CA PHE A 69 3.86 16.64 2.14
C PHE A 69 2.74 15.74 1.64
N GLY A 70 2.20 16.01 0.44
CA GLY A 70 1.15 15.17 -0.14
C GLY A 70 1.60 13.73 -0.38
N ALA A 71 2.81 13.53 -0.90
CA ALA A 71 3.36 12.20 -1.11
C ALA A 71 3.57 11.41 0.20
N VAL A 72 3.94 12.10 1.29
CA VAL A 72 4.08 11.48 2.62
C VAL A 72 2.71 11.19 3.25
N LEU A 73 1.76 12.12 3.16
CA LEU A 73 0.39 11.94 3.64
C LEU A 73 -0.29 10.74 2.98
N ASP A 74 -0.14 10.63 1.66
CA ASP A 74 -0.62 9.52 0.83
C ASP A 74 -0.06 8.17 1.31
N MET A 75 1.28 8.07 1.36
CA MET A 75 1.97 6.87 1.82
C MET A 75 1.56 6.44 3.24
N ILE A 76 1.46 7.38 4.18
CA ILE A 76 1.07 7.09 5.56
C ILE A 76 -0.37 6.60 5.62
N THR A 77 -1.29 7.27 4.92
CA THR A 77 -2.72 6.92 4.93
C THR A 77 -2.94 5.51 4.38
N ASP A 78 -2.27 5.17 3.28
CA ASP A 78 -2.27 3.82 2.72
C ASP A 78 -1.83 2.78 3.75
N ARG A 79 -0.62 2.96 4.32
CA ARG A 79 -0.03 1.97 5.23
C ARG A 79 -0.88 1.76 6.48
N ILE A 80 -1.39 2.84 7.08
CA ILE A 80 -2.25 2.74 8.25
C ILE A 80 -3.55 2.01 7.91
N SER A 81 -4.17 2.33 6.77
CA SER A 81 -5.43 1.71 6.37
C SER A 81 -5.28 0.20 6.14
N THR A 82 -4.26 -0.23 5.39
CA THR A 82 -3.97 -1.66 5.16
C THR A 82 -3.57 -2.35 6.47
N ALA A 83 -2.81 -1.68 7.35
CA ALA A 83 -2.43 -2.22 8.65
C ALA A 83 -3.65 -2.50 9.55
N CYS A 84 -4.57 -1.55 9.66
CA CYS A 84 -5.81 -1.73 10.41
C CYS A 84 -6.63 -2.91 9.87
N LEU A 85 -6.74 -3.04 8.55
CA LEU A 85 -7.45 -4.15 7.92
C LEU A 85 -6.78 -5.51 8.21
N LEU A 86 -5.44 -5.59 8.13
CA LEU A 86 -4.69 -6.80 8.48
C LEU A 86 -4.85 -7.18 9.96
N VAL A 87 -4.86 -6.20 10.87
CA VAL A 87 -5.12 -6.45 12.30
C VAL A 87 -6.53 -7.01 12.49
N ILE A 88 -7.54 -6.47 11.82
CA ILE A 88 -8.91 -7.00 11.89
C ILE A 88 -8.96 -8.43 11.35
N LEU A 89 -8.33 -8.70 10.21
CA LEU A 89 -8.25 -10.04 9.65
C LEU A 89 -7.56 -11.03 10.60
N SER A 90 -6.53 -10.59 11.34
CA SER A 90 -5.84 -11.42 12.34
C SER A 90 -6.74 -11.83 13.52
N GLN A 91 -7.77 -11.04 13.82
CA GLN A 91 -8.73 -11.36 14.88
C GLN A 91 -9.81 -12.32 14.39
N VAL A 92 -10.20 -12.21 13.12
CA VAL A 92 -11.29 -12.96 12.51
C VAL A 92 -10.85 -14.36 12.09
N TYR A 93 -9.61 -14.52 11.63
CA TYR A 93 -9.07 -15.80 11.14
C TYR A 93 -8.10 -16.44 12.14
N ARG A 94 -8.06 -17.78 12.18
CA ARG A 94 -7.11 -18.54 13.01
C ARG A 94 -6.32 -19.57 12.18
N PRO A 95 -4.97 -19.62 12.30
CA PRO A 95 -4.12 -18.75 13.10
C PRO A 95 -3.96 -17.36 12.48
N GLY A 96 -4.20 -16.30 13.25
CA GLY A 96 -4.12 -14.91 12.80
C GLY A 96 -2.69 -14.38 12.60
N PHE A 97 -1.68 -15.16 13.00
CA PHE A 97 -0.27 -14.78 12.95
C PHE A 97 0.23 -14.45 11.54
N ILE A 98 -0.34 -15.09 10.51
CA ILE A 98 0.01 -14.82 9.10
C ILE A 98 -0.25 -13.35 8.76
N PHE A 99 -1.37 -12.77 9.18
CA PHE A 99 -1.69 -11.37 8.91
C PHE A 99 -0.76 -10.41 9.67
N LEU A 100 -0.32 -10.79 10.88
CA LEU A 100 0.66 -10.01 11.63
C LEU A 100 2.05 -10.04 10.97
N LEU A 101 2.46 -11.19 10.41
CA LEU A 101 3.70 -11.29 9.63
C LEU A 101 3.63 -10.45 8.36
N LEU A 102 2.49 -10.47 7.65
CA LEU A 102 2.28 -9.62 6.46
C LEU A 102 2.35 -8.14 6.80
N LEU A 103 1.75 -7.75 7.93
CA LEU A 103 1.84 -6.39 8.45
C LEU A 103 3.30 -6.00 8.75
N ALA A 104 4.03 -6.86 9.45
CA ALA A 104 5.43 -6.62 9.78
C ALA A 104 6.29 -6.47 8.52
N LEU A 105 6.09 -7.35 7.53
CA LEU A 105 6.79 -7.29 6.25
C LEU A 105 6.50 -6.00 5.49
N ASP A 106 5.24 -5.59 5.43
CA ASP A 106 4.83 -4.38 4.71
C ASP A 106 5.45 -3.12 5.34
N ILE A 107 5.34 -2.96 6.67
CA ILE A 107 5.94 -1.81 7.37
C ILE A 107 7.47 -1.82 7.24
N ALA A 108 8.13 -2.96 7.50
CA ALA A 108 9.59 -3.05 7.46
C ALA A 108 10.16 -2.75 6.07
N SER A 109 9.58 -3.36 5.02
CA SER A 109 10.04 -3.17 3.64
C SER A 109 9.88 -1.73 3.15
N HIS A 110 8.77 -1.06 3.50
CA HIS A 110 8.55 0.33 3.13
C HIS A 110 9.42 1.30 3.94
N TRP A 111 9.59 1.08 5.24
CA TRP A 111 10.41 1.95 6.09
C TRP A 111 11.88 1.91 5.69
N LEU A 112 12.43 0.70 5.47
CA LEU A 112 13.81 0.54 4.98
C LEU A 112 14.00 1.17 3.60
N GLN A 113 13.03 0.99 2.69
CA GLN A 113 13.09 1.59 1.36
C GLN A 113 13.06 3.13 1.42
N MET A 114 12.22 3.70 2.28
CA MET A 114 12.17 5.16 2.49
C MET A 114 13.49 5.70 3.03
N TYR A 115 14.05 5.02 4.03
CA TYR A 115 15.33 5.43 4.63
C TYR A 115 16.50 5.32 3.65
N SER A 116 16.63 4.20 2.93
CA SER A 116 17.68 4.00 1.92
C SER A 116 17.57 5.01 0.77
N THR A 117 16.36 5.36 0.34
CA THR A 117 16.14 6.41 -0.68
C THR A 117 16.59 7.79 -0.18
N PHE A 118 16.30 8.11 1.08
CA PHE A 118 16.74 9.34 1.72
C PHE A 118 18.28 9.44 1.78
N LEU A 119 18.97 8.34 2.14
CA LEU A 119 20.44 8.29 2.14
C LEU A 119 21.05 8.52 0.74
N LEU A 120 20.39 8.04 -0.32
CA LEU A 120 20.84 8.25 -1.70
C LEU A 120 20.53 9.65 -2.26
N GLY A 121 19.80 10.50 -1.52
CA GLY A 121 19.33 11.80 -2.01
C GLY A 121 18.36 11.70 -3.20
N LYS A 122 17.74 10.53 -3.42
CA LYS A 122 16.76 10.32 -4.51
C LYS A 122 15.41 10.92 -4.09
N ASN A 123 14.73 11.57 -5.04
CA ASN A 123 13.47 12.29 -4.78
C ASN A 123 12.24 11.37 -4.60
N SER A 124 12.33 10.08 -4.93
CA SER A 124 11.23 9.12 -4.78
C SER A 124 11.73 7.71 -4.48
N HIS A 125 11.06 7.02 -3.54
CA HIS A 125 11.36 5.64 -3.18
C HIS A 125 10.97 4.61 -4.26
N LYS A 126 10.31 5.07 -5.34
CA LYS A 126 9.92 4.29 -6.52
C LYS A 126 10.95 4.39 -7.67
N ASP A 127 11.97 5.26 -7.56
CA ASP A 127 13.02 5.45 -8.58
C ASP A 127 14.23 4.53 -8.35
N VAL A 128 14.05 3.24 -8.67
CA VAL A 128 15.08 2.23 -8.45
C VAL A 128 15.50 1.60 -9.77
N LYS A 129 16.39 2.28 -10.50
CA LYS A 129 17.03 1.76 -11.72
C LYS A 129 18.16 0.78 -11.45
N ASP A 130 18.57 0.59 -10.19
CA ASP A 130 19.81 -0.14 -9.84
C ASP A 130 19.55 -1.49 -9.11
N SER A 131 18.31 -2.01 -9.15
CA SER A 131 17.99 -3.32 -8.55
C SER A 131 18.34 -4.49 -9.49
N THR A 132 18.97 -5.53 -8.93
CA THR A 132 19.48 -6.72 -9.62
C THR A 132 18.39 -7.72 -10.06
N SER A 133 17.19 -7.66 -9.49
CA SER A 133 16.16 -8.69 -9.72
C SER A 133 15.15 -8.31 -10.82
N TRP A 134 14.86 -9.26 -11.71
CA TRP A 134 13.92 -9.07 -12.82
C TRP A 134 12.51 -8.68 -12.34
N LEU A 135 12.01 -9.32 -11.27
CA LEU A 135 10.67 -9.10 -10.76
C LEU A 135 10.47 -7.68 -10.22
N PHE A 136 11.46 -7.16 -9.49
CA PHE A 136 11.42 -5.81 -8.94
C PHE A 136 11.45 -4.75 -10.06
N ARG A 137 12.25 -4.97 -11.12
CA ARG A 137 12.25 -4.11 -12.31
C ARG A 137 10.93 -4.16 -13.06
N LEU A 138 10.30 -5.33 -13.19
CA LEU A 138 8.98 -5.45 -13.81
C LEU A 138 7.92 -4.70 -12.99
N TYR A 139 7.94 -4.87 -11.67
CA TYR A 139 7.02 -4.23 -10.75
C TYR A 139 7.10 -2.71 -10.80
N TYR A 140 8.28 -2.14 -10.58
CA TYR A 140 8.48 -0.69 -10.57
C TYR A 140 8.57 -0.07 -11.98
N GLY A 141 8.96 -0.85 -12.98
CA GLY A 141 9.08 -0.39 -14.37
C GLY A 141 7.74 -0.29 -15.11
N ASN A 142 6.75 -1.09 -14.72
CA ASN A 142 5.41 -1.04 -15.32
C ASN A 142 4.36 -0.56 -14.31
N ARG A 143 3.97 0.71 -14.44
CA ARG A 143 2.99 1.35 -13.55
C ARG A 143 1.63 0.65 -13.50
N MET A 144 1.18 0.06 -14.62
CA MET A 144 -0.09 -0.67 -14.67
C MET A 144 0.00 -2.00 -13.93
N PHE A 145 1.15 -2.67 -14.00
CA PHE A 145 1.38 -3.91 -13.27
C PHE A 145 1.49 -3.67 -11.75
N MET A 146 2.20 -2.61 -11.34
CA MET A 146 2.21 -2.17 -9.94
C MET A 146 0.80 -1.87 -9.43
N ALA A 147 0.01 -1.11 -10.20
CA ALA A 147 -1.37 -0.77 -9.84
C ALA A 147 -2.23 -2.04 -9.70
N TYR A 148 -2.11 -2.98 -10.63
CA TYR A 148 -2.77 -4.29 -10.55
C TYR A 148 -2.41 -5.02 -9.24
N CYS A 149 -1.13 -5.16 -8.91
CA CYS A 149 -0.70 -5.86 -7.68
C CYS A 149 -1.20 -5.16 -6.40
N CYS A 150 -1.20 -3.83 -6.37
CA CYS A 150 -1.74 -3.06 -5.24
C CYS A 150 -3.25 -3.29 -5.09
N VAL A 151 -4.02 -3.13 -6.17
CA VAL A 151 -5.48 -3.34 -6.17
C VAL A 151 -5.82 -4.78 -5.81
N ALA A 152 -5.14 -5.76 -6.41
CA ALA A 152 -5.33 -7.18 -6.13
C ALA A 152 -5.11 -7.51 -4.64
N CYS A 153 -4.09 -6.92 -4.01
CA CYS A 153 -3.82 -7.11 -2.59
C CYS A 153 -4.96 -6.59 -1.71
N GLU A 154 -5.44 -5.36 -1.95
CA GLU A 154 -6.53 -4.78 -1.17
C GLU A 154 -7.86 -5.49 -1.41
N VAL A 155 -8.16 -5.82 -2.67
CA VAL A 155 -9.36 -6.60 -3.04
C VAL A 155 -9.36 -7.97 -2.36
N LEU A 156 -8.20 -8.64 -2.29
CA LEU A 156 -8.09 -9.91 -1.56
C LEU A 156 -8.47 -9.74 -0.08
N TYR A 157 -7.93 -8.73 0.59
CA TYR A 157 -8.18 -8.50 2.01
C TYR A 157 -9.64 -8.13 2.29
N ILE A 158 -10.25 -7.29 1.46
CA ILE A 158 -11.67 -6.94 1.54
C ILE A 158 -12.53 -8.19 1.30
N THR A 159 -12.19 -9.01 0.31
CA THR A 159 -12.92 -10.24 -0.02
C THR A 159 -12.84 -11.24 1.12
N LEU A 160 -11.66 -11.46 1.70
CA LEU A 160 -11.50 -12.30 2.90
C LEU A 160 -12.34 -11.75 4.06
N PHE A 161 -12.32 -10.44 4.30
CA PHE A 161 -13.12 -9.83 5.37
C PHE A 161 -14.64 -10.06 5.18
N LEU A 162 -15.14 -9.96 3.95
CA LEU A 162 -16.54 -10.21 3.61
C LEU A 162 -16.93 -11.69 3.72
N LEU A 163 -16.04 -12.59 3.32
CA LEU A 163 -16.25 -14.04 3.36
C LEU A 163 -16.17 -14.62 4.77
N ALA A 164 -15.49 -13.94 5.69
CA ALA A 164 -15.37 -14.42 7.05
C ALA A 164 -16.74 -14.54 7.73
N GLU A 165 -17.07 -15.76 8.17
CA GLU A 165 -18.27 -16.01 8.95
C GLU A 165 -18.07 -15.72 10.46
N LYS A 166 -19.08 -16.00 11.29
CA LYS A 166 -19.06 -15.67 12.74
C LYS A 166 -18.14 -16.58 13.57
N GLN A 167 -17.66 -17.69 13.03
CA GLN A 167 -16.72 -18.59 13.70
C GLN A 167 -15.30 -18.38 13.17
N PRO A 168 -14.25 -18.57 14.00
CA PRO A 168 -12.88 -18.46 13.54
C PRO A 168 -12.57 -19.61 12.58
N GLU A 169 -12.50 -19.31 11.30
CA GLU A 169 -12.18 -20.29 10.25
C GLU A 169 -10.69 -20.32 9.93
N SER A 170 -10.23 -21.48 9.45
CA SER A 170 -8.91 -21.57 8.85
C SER A 170 -8.92 -20.85 7.49
N ILE A 171 -7.95 -19.97 7.29
CA ILE A 171 -7.74 -19.22 6.04
C ILE A 171 -7.67 -20.20 4.85
N THR A 172 -7.00 -21.34 5.02
CA THR A 172 -6.86 -22.36 3.97
C THR A 172 -8.21 -22.90 3.54
N ASN A 173 -9.12 -23.12 4.49
CA ASN A 173 -10.44 -23.67 4.20
C ASN A 173 -11.31 -22.65 3.47
N VAL A 174 -11.26 -21.37 3.88
CA VAL A 174 -12.01 -20.31 3.21
C VAL A 174 -11.52 -20.10 1.79
N VAL A 175 -10.20 -20.02 1.59
CA VAL A 175 -9.62 -19.85 0.26
C VAL A 175 -9.92 -21.06 -0.64
N VAL A 176 -9.71 -22.29 -0.15
CA VAL A 176 -9.96 -23.51 -0.94
C VAL A 176 -11.45 -23.66 -1.28
N THR A 177 -12.34 -23.39 -0.33
CA THR A 177 -13.79 -23.44 -0.57
C THR A 177 -14.22 -22.39 -1.58
N SER A 178 -13.71 -21.16 -1.45
CA SER A 178 -14.01 -20.06 -2.37
C SER A 178 -13.50 -20.32 -3.78
N VAL A 179 -12.33 -20.96 -3.93
CA VAL A 179 -11.77 -21.33 -5.24
C VAL A 179 -12.56 -22.49 -5.87
N LYS A 180 -13.02 -23.46 -5.07
CA LYS A 180 -13.81 -24.61 -5.54
C LYS A 180 -15.24 -24.23 -5.95
N GLN A 181 -15.79 -23.19 -5.36
CA GLN A 181 -17.12 -22.69 -5.70
C GLN A 181 -17.04 -21.98 -7.06
N ALA A 182 -17.34 -22.70 -8.15
CA ALA A 182 -17.26 -22.25 -9.56
C ALA A 182 -18.17 -21.03 -9.85
N SER A 183 -17.76 -19.87 -9.34
CA SER A 183 -18.54 -18.64 -9.25
C SER A 183 -17.62 -17.44 -9.52
N VAL A 184 -18.19 -16.24 -9.67
CA VAL A 184 -17.43 -15.00 -9.87
C VAL A 184 -16.41 -14.75 -8.75
N ILE A 185 -16.70 -15.22 -7.53
CA ILE A 185 -15.83 -15.07 -6.36
C ILE A 185 -14.54 -15.90 -6.53
N SER A 186 -14.60 -17.10 -7.13
CA SER A 186 -13.41 -17.93 -7.30
C SER A 186 -12.40 -17.29 -8.25
N VAL A 187 -12.89 -16.71 -9.36
CA VAL A 187 -12.06 -15.98 -10.32
C VAL A 187 -11.44 -14.75 -9.66
N LEU A 188 -12.25 -13.98 -8.90
CA LEU A 188 -11.77 -12.80 -8.19
C LEU A 188 -10.66 -13.15 -7.18
N VAL A 189 -10.86 -14.20 -6.38
CA VAL A 189 -9.88 -14.67 -5.40
C VAL A 189 -8.61 -15.17 -6.09
N ALA A 190 -8.73 -15.95 -7.16
CA ALA A 190 -7.56 -16.49 -7.88
C ALA A 190 -6.69 -15.38 -8.49
N VAL A 191 -7.31 -14.40 -9.17
CA VAL A 191 -6.61 -13.24 -9.74
C VAL A 191 -5.97 -12.41 -8.62
N SER A 192 -6.71 -12.16 -7.54
CA SER A 192 -6.22 -11.37 -6.42
C SER A 192 -5.07 -12.04 -5.67
N LEU A 193 -5.08 -13.38 -5.53
CA LEU A 193 -3.99 -14.16 -4.94
C LEU A 193 -2.70 -14.05 -5.74
N PHE A 194 -2.77 -14.06 -7.07
CA PHE A 194 -1.58 -13.87 -7.91
C PHE A 194 -0.95 -12.49 -7.72
N GLY A 195 -1.79 -11.44 -7.72
CA GLY A 195 -1.32 -10.06 -7.48
C GLY A 195 -0.76 -9.87 -6.07
N TRP A 196 -1.44 -10.42 -5.06
CA TRP A 196 -0.97 -10.44 -3.67
C TRP A 196 0.37 -11.15 -3.52
N GLY A 197 0.50 -12.37 -4.05
CA GLY A 197 1.74 -13.15 -3.94
C GLY A 197 2.92 -12.44 -4.59
N THR A 198 2.68 -11.82 -5.75
CA THR A 198 3.67 -10.96 -6.41
C THR A 198 4.09 -9.78 -5.54
N LYS A 199 3.12 -9.08 -4.93
CA LYS A 199 3.39 -7.93 -4.05
C LYS A 199 4.22 -8.35 -2.83
N GLN A 200 3.91 -9.49 -2.20
CA GLN A 200 4.69 -9.97 -1.06
C GLN A 200 6.12 -10.35 -1.44
N ALA A 201 6.32 -11.00 -2.60
CA ALA A 201 7.65 -11.28 -3.12
C ALA A 201 8.45 -9.99 -3.36
N VAL A 202 7.81 -8.97 -3.93
CA VAL A 202 8.43 -7.66 -4.14
C VAL A 202 8.78 -6.98 -2.81
N ASN A 203 7.93 -7.03 -1.78
CA ASN A 203 8.22 -6.46 -0.47
C ASN A 203 9.48 -7.09 0.16
N VAL A 204 9.66 -8.42 0.04
CA VAL A 204 10.88 -9.11 0.51
C VAL A 204 12.10 -8.65 -0.26
N ILE A 205 12.01 -8.60 -1.59
CA ILE A 205 13.11 -8.14 -2.44
C ILE A 205 13.49 -6.69 -2.12
N GLN A 206 12.48 -5.82 -1.98
CA GLN A 206 12.63 -4.42 -1.65
C GLN A 206 13.37 -4.25 -0.32
N MET A 207 12.99 -5.01 0.70
CA MET A 207 13.63 -4.98 2.00
C MET A 207 15.13 -5.32 1.90
N LYS A 208 15.46 -6.38 1.15
CA LYS A 208 16.86 -6.76 0.91
C LYS A 208 17.62 -5.66 0.15
N THR A 209 17.07 -5.17 -0.97
CA THR A 209 17.71 -4.13 -1.78
C THR A 209 17.95 -2.86 -0.98
N ALA A 210 17.00 -2.45 -0.13
CA ALA A 210 17.15 -1.30 0.75
C ALA A 210 18.26 -1.51 1.78
N ALA A 211 18.37 -2.71 2.37
CA ALA A 211 19.44 -3.04 3.29
C ALA A 211 20.82 -3.00 2.61
N ASP A 212 20.93 -3.54 1.39
CA ASP A 212 22.18 -3.51 0.60
C ASP A 212 22.63 -2.06 0.33
N ILE A 213 21.69 -1.14 0.05
CA ILE A 213 21.99 0.30 -0.12
C ILE A 213 22.54 0.92 1.15
N CYS A 214 21.95 0.63 2.32
CA CYS A 214 22.45 1.15 3.59
C CYS A 214 23.86 0.65 3.89
N VAL A 215 24.14 -0.64 3.66
CA VAL A 215 25.48 -1.21 3.82
C VAL A 215 26.48 -0.54 2.88
N LEU A 216 26.12 -0.34 1.62
CA LEU A 216 26.98 0.33 0.64
C LEU A 216 27.26 1.79 1.03
N HIS A 217 26.26 2.49 1.55
CA HIS A 217 26.42 3.84 2.08
C HIS A 217 27.45 3.88 3.22
N ASP A 218 27.39 2.94 4.16
CA ASP A 218 28.33 2.85 5.28
C ASP A 218 29.76 2.52 4.84
N ILE A 219 29.92 1.61 3.86
CA ILE A 219 31.22 1.30 3.25
C ILE A 219 31.82 2.56 2.63
N ASN A 220 31.04 3.29 1.83
CA ASN A 220 31.48 4.52 1.16
C ASN A 220 31.78 5.65 2.14
N ARG A 221 31.08 5.71 3.29
CA ARG A 221 31.35 6.70 4.34
C ARG A 221 32.71 6.44 4.99
N LYS A 222 33.00 5.18 5.35
CA LYS A 222 34.29 4.78 5.96
C LYS A 222 35.50 4.98 5.04
N GLN A 223 35.31 4.95 3.72
CA GLN A 223 36.40 5.22 2.76
C GLN A 223 36.74 6.72 2.63
N LYS A 224 35.87 7.61 3.11
CA LYS A 224 36.05 9.07 3.06
C LYS A 224 36.58 9.66 4.38
N GLU A 225 36.59 8.85 5.45
CA GLU A 225 37.19 9.15 6.76
C GLU A 225 38.65 8.71 6.76
#